data_AF-A0A6I3HQ73-F1
#
_entry.id   AF-A0A6I3HQ73-F1
#
_cell.length_a   1.000
_cell.length_b   1.000
_cell.length_c   1.000
_cell.angle_alpha   90.00
_cell.angle_beta   90.00
_cell.angle_gamma   90.00
#
_symmetry.space_group_name_H-M   'P 1'
#
loop_
_entity.id
_entity.type
_entity.pdbx_description
1 polymer ?
#
loop_
_entity_poly.entity_id
_entity_poly.type
_entity_poly.pdbx_seq_one_letter_code
_entity_poly.pdbx_strand_id
1 'polypeptide(L)'
;ALSRGRARPQPDVDDVPTLLGDVIICPIVAERQASTHAGTTDDELALLLVHGILHVLGFDHHDEPTTTEMRARELAILTTHHWSGPAPSGFRQEQDE
;
A
#
# COMPACT_ATOMS: atom_id res chain seq x y z
N ALA A 1 -10.86 11.20 -8.80
CA ALA A 1 -11.61 9.97 -9.13
C ALA A 1 -11.84 9.22 -7.82
N LEU A 2 -13.10 8.91 -7.49
CA LEU A 2 -13.47 8.35 -6.18
C LEU A 2 -12.98 6.90 -6.08
N SER A 3 -12.08 6.60 -5.14
CA SER A 3 -11.84 5.23 -4.68
C SER A 3 -13.15 4.70 -4.10
N ARG A 4 -13.71 3.65 -4.71
CA ARG A 4 -15.01 3.07 -4.31
C ARG A 4 -14.70 1.77 -3.58
N GLY A 5 -14.88 1.80 -2.25
CA GLY A 5 -14.48 0.75 -1.31
C GLY A 5 -15.23 -0.58 -1.40
N ARG A 6 -15.10 -1.37 -0.32
CA ARG A 6 -15.35 -2.81 -0.10
C ARG A 6 -16.71 -3.42 -0.49
N ALA A 7 -17.60 -2.67 -1.15
CA ALA A 7 -18.96 -3.09 -1.55
C ALA A 7 -19.09 -3.46 -3.04
N ARG A 8 -17.99 -3.88 -3.68
CA ARG A 8 -18.03 -4.38 -5.06
C ARG A 8 -18.61 -5.80 -5.09
N PRO A 9 -19.65 -6.09 -5.91
CA PRO A 9 -20.04 -7.47 -6.21
C PRO A 9 -18.80 -8.25 -6.66
N GLN A 10 -18.64 -9.48 -6.17
CA GLN A 10 -17.55 -10.33 -6.66
C GLN A 10 -17.67 -10.42 -8.19
N PRO A 11 -16.58 -10.23 -8.94
CA PRO A 11 -16.63 -10.24 -10.40
C PRO A 11 -17.23 -11.58 -10.87
N ASP A 12 -18.17 -11.49 -11.80
CA ASP A 12 -18.69 -12.67 -12.50
C ASP A 12 -17.50 -13.30 -13.26
N VAL A 13 -17.30 -14.60 -13.05
CA VAL A 13 -16.06 -15.32 -13.40
C VAL A 13 -15.88 -15.61 -14.89
N ASP A 14 -16.60 -14.89 -15.75
CA ASP A 14 -16.45 -14.96 -17.20
C ASP A 14 -15.19 -14.19 -17.64
N ASP A 15 -14.00 -14.66 -17.27
CA ASP A 15 -12.65 -14.40 -17.84
C ASP A 15 -12.24 -12.96 -18.25
N VAL A 16 -13.03 -11.92 -17.95
CA VAL A 16 -12.70 -10.54 -18.29
C VAL A 16 -11.93 -9.91 -17.12
N PRO A 17 -10.70 -9.38 -17.35
CA PRO A 17 -9.97 -8.68 -16.31
C PRO A 17 -10.78 -7.47 -15.82
N THR A 18 -11.01 -7.45 -14.50
CA THR A 18 -11.72 -6.34 -13.85
C THR A 18 -10.75 -5.21 -13.55
N LEU A 19 -11.01 -4.01 -14.10
CA LEU A 19 -10.28 -2.80 -13.72
C LEU A 19 -10.59 -2.44 -12.26
N LEU A 20 -9.57 -2.45 -11.40
CA LEU A 20 -9.72 -2.19 -9.97
C LEU A 20 -9.68 -0.69 -9.64
N GLY A 21 -8.76 0.05 -10.26
CA GLY A 21 -8.51 1.48 -10.01
C GLY A 21 -7.11 1.89 -10.44
N ASP A 22 -6.74 3.13 -10.12
CA ASP A 22 -5.43 3.71 -10.44
C ASP A 22 -4.62 3.96 -9.17
N VAL A 23 -3.31 3.74 -9.24
CA VAL A 23 -2.33 4.14 -8.22
C VAL A 23 -1.34 5.10 -8.87
N ILE A 24 -1.23 6.31 -8.31
CA ILE A 24 -0.38 7.37 -8.85
C ILE A 24 0.65 7.72 -7.79
N ILE A 25 1.92 7.60 -8.13
CA ILE A 25 3.04 7.82 -7.21
C ILE A 25 3.93 8.94 -7.79
N CYS A 26 4.25 9.93 -6.96
CA CYS A 26 5.20 10.98 -7.33
C CYS A 26 6.62 10.58 -6.87
N PRO A 27 7.54 10.23 -7.78
CA PRO A 27 8.86 9.73 -7.40
C PRO A 27 9.70 10.77 -6.65
N ILE A 28 9.54 12.06 -6.96
CA ILE A 28 10.27 13.15 -6.28
C ILE A 28 9.83 13.28 -4.83
N VAL A 29 8.55 13.03 -4.52
CA VAL A 29 8.04 13.06 -3.15
C VAL A 29 8.47 11.81 -2.40
N ALA A 30 8.39 10.63 -3.03
CA ALA A 30 8.87 9.38 -2.46
C ALA A 30 10.37 9.46 -2.10
N GLU A 31 11.21 10.04 -2.96
CA GLU A 31 12.64 10.22 -2.66
C GLU A 31 12.88 11.09 -1.41
N ARG A 32 12.05 12.13 -1.21
CA ARG A 32 12.14 13.00 -0.03
C ARG A 32 11.66 12.30 1.25
N GLN A 33 10.68 11.42 1.15
CA GLN A 33 10.08 10.69 2.29
C GLN A 33 10.88 9.43 2.67
N ALA A 34 11.63 8.86 1.73
CA ALA A 34 12.37 7.61 1.92
C ALA A 34 13.17 7.56 3.22
N SER A 35 13.97 8.59 3.52
CA SER A 35 14.83 8.57 4.72
C SER A 35 14.08 8.58 6.06
N THR A 36 12.82 9.02 6.07
CA THR A 36 11.99 9.14 7.29
C THR A 36 11.04 7.96 7.46
N HIS A 37 10.51 7.42 6.35
CA HIS A 37 9.57 6.30 6.33
C HIS A 37 10.28 4.99 5.99
N ALA A 38 10.57 4.70 4.72
CA ALA A 38 10.94 3.33 4.32
C ALA A 38 12.45 3.02 4.28
N GLY A 39 13.32 3.99 4.52
CA GLY A 39 14.78 3.88 4.48
C GLY A 39 15.39 4.23 3.12
N THR A 40 14.97 3.53 2.06
CA THR A 40 15.43 3.79 0.68
C THR A 40 14.30 4.24 -0.24
N THR A 41 14.62 4.88 -1.37
CA THR A 41 13.61 5.28 -2.36
C THR A 41 12.88 4.08 -2.95
N ASP A 42 13.57 2.95 -3.12
CA ASP A 42 12.99 1.71 -3.61
C ASP A 42 11.96 1.14 -2.61
N ASP A 43 12.31 1.16 -1.32
CA ASP A 43 11.40 0.75 -0.25
C ASP A 43 10.19 1.69 -0.13
N GLU A 44 10.38 3.00 -0.33
CA GLU A 44 9.27 3.98 -0.29
C GLU A 44 8.31 3.76 -1.46
N LEU A 45 8.84 3.54 -2.66
CA LEU A 45 8.03 3.25 -3.84
C LEU A 45 7.25 1.94 -3.67
N ALA A 46 7.88 0.90 -3.10
CA ALA A 46 7.22 -0.36 -2.80
C ALA A 46 6.11 -0.18 -1.75
N LEU A 47 6.38 0.57 -0.68
CA LEU A 47 5.39 0.88 0.34
C LEU A 47 4.20 1.64 -0.24
N LEU A 48 4.44 2.73 -0.99
CA LEU A 48 3.39 3.54 -1.62
C LEU A 48 2.56 2.75 -2.64
N LEU A 49 3.19 1.82 -3.37
CA LEU A 49 2.49 0.95 -4.31
C LEU A 49 1.56 -0.02 -3.59
N VAL A 50 2.07 -0.73 -2.57
CA VAL A 50 1.28 -1.68 -1.78
C VAL A 50 0.14 -0.96 -1.07
N HIS A 51 0.43 0.19 -0.46
CA HIS A 51 -0.54 1.06 0.20
C HIS A 51 -1.65 1.50 -0.75
N GLY A 52 -1.31 2.04 -1.93
CA GLY A 52 -2.29 2.44 -2.94
C GLY A 52 -3.16 1.28 -3.42
N ILE A 53 -2.58 0.09 -3.61
CA ILE A 53 -3.34 -1.12 -3.97
C ILE A 53 -4.32 -1.49 -2.84
N LEU A 54 -3.89 -1.44 -1.59
CA LEU A 54 -4.74 -1.74 -0.44
C LEU A 54 -5.93 -0.78 -0.37
N HIS A 55 -5.73 0.52 -0.62
CA HIS A 55 -6.84 1.46 -0.74
C HIS A 55 -7.81 1.14 -1.88
N VAL A 56 -7.29 0.75 -3.06
CA VAL A 56 -8.14 0.31 -4.19
C VAL A 56 -8.95 -0.96 -3.83
N LEU A 57 -8.42 -1.81 -2.95
CA LEU A 57 -9.11 -2.99 -2.42
C LEU A 57 -10.07 -2.67 -1.25
N GLY A 58 -10.14 -1.41 -0.81
CA GLY A 58 -11.02 -0.95 0.25
C GLY A 58 -10.49 -1.15 1.66
N PHE A 59 -9.17 -1.31 1.82
CA PHE A 59 -8.51 -1.10 3.11
C PHE A 59 -8.37 0.40 3.37
N ASP A 60 -8.40 0.75 4.64
CA ASP A 60 -8.39 2.13 5.08
C ASP A 60 -7.68 2.26 6.42
N HIS A 61 -7.32 3.47 6.81
CA HIS A 61 -6.61 3.77 8.06
C HIS A 61 -7.13 5.07 8.73
N HIS A 62 -8.45 5.30 8.70
CA HIS A 62 -9.07 6.47 9.34
C HIS A 62 -9.24 6.32 10.87
N ASP A 63 -9.14 5.10 11.40
CA ASP A 63 -9.21 4.81 12.84
C ASP A 63 -8.17 3.76 13.27
N GLU A 64 -7.88 3.69 14.56
CA GLU A 64 -6.78 2.85 15.06
C GLU A 64 -6.90 1.35 14.71
N PRO A 65 -8.09 0.71 14.79
CA PRO A 65 -8.26 -0.66 14.35
C PRO A 65 -7.98 -0.86 12.85
N THR A 66 -8.51 0.00 11.99
CA THR A 66 -8.32 -0.09 10.53
C THR A 66 -6.87 0.19 10.14
N THR A 67 -6.24 1.17 10.77
CA THR A 67 -4.80 1.47 10.63
C THR A 67 -3.94 0.27 10.98
N THR A 68 -4.18 -0.36 12.12
CA THR A 68 -3.43 -1.55 12.54
C THR A 68 -3.60 -2.70 11.54
N GLU A 69 -4.84 -2.89 11.07
CA GLU A 69 -5.18 -3.93 10.10
C GLU A 69 -4.49 -3.73 8.74
N MET A 70 -4.48 -2.49 8.23
CA MET A 70 -3.84 -2.14 6.96
C MET A 70 -2.32 -2.25 7.06
N ARG A 71 -1.74 -1.72 8.15
CA ARG A 71 -0.28 -1.77 8.38
C ARG A 71 0.26 -3.19 8.46
N ALA A 72 -0.46 -4.09 9.13
CA ALA A 72 -0.08 -5.50 9.18
C ALA A 72 -0.05 -6.14 7.78
N ARG A 73 -0.96 -5.75 6.89
CA ARG A 73 -0.98 -6.26 5.50
C ARG A 73 0.15 -5.70 4.65
N GLU A 74 0.42 -4.40 4.77
CA GLU A 74 1.56 -3.78 4.08
C GLU A 74 2.86 -4.51 4.43
N LEU A 75 3.11 -4.72 5.73
CA LEU A 75 4.30 -5.42 6.20
C LEU A 75 4.39 -6.85 5.67
N ALA A 76 3.27 -7.60 5.69
CA ALA A 76 3.23 -8.97 5.18
C ALA A 76 3.54 -9.05 3.68
N ILE A 77 3.01 -8.12 2.89
CA ILE A 77 3.22 -8.05 1.44
C ILE A 77 4.66 -7.66 1.12
N LEU A 78 5.19 -6.62 1.76
CA LEU A 78 6.58 -6.16 1.55
C LEU A 78 7.61 -7.22 1.95
N THR A 79 7.40 -7.88 3.09
CA THR A 79 8.23 -9.00 3.55
C THR A 79 8.30 -10.12 2.51
N THR A 80 7.15 -10.45 1.92
CA THR A 80 7.03 -11.59 0.99
C THR A 80 7.53 -11.26 -0.41
N HIS A 81 7.24 -10.05 -0.91
CA HIS A 81 7.38 -9.73 -2.34
C HIS A 81 8.47 -8.70 -2.67
N HIS A 82 8.85 -7.86 -1.71
CA HIS A 82 9.86 -6.82 -1.94
C HIS A 82 11.20 -7.20 -1.29
N TRP A 83 11.21 -7.42 0.01
CA TRP A 83 12.45 -7.73 0.75
C TRP A 83 12.86 -9.20 0.69
N SER A 84 11.92 -10.11 0.42
CA SER A 84 12.15 -11.55 0.51
C SER A 84 12.75 -11.96 1.87
N GLY A 85 12.30 -11.32 2.94
CA GLY A 85 12.96 -11.35 4.25
C GLY A 85 12.38 -10.30 5.21
N PRO A 86 12.93 -10.19 6.44
CA PRO A 86 12.44 -9.24 7.43
C PRO A 86 12.62 -7.79 6.97
N ALA A 87 11.80 -6.89 7.51
CA ALA A 87 11.89 -5.47 7.23
C ALA A 87 13.29 -4.90 7.54
N PRO A 88 13.81 -4.00 6.69
CA PRO A 88 15.09 -3.36 6.91
C PRO A 88 15.03 -2.47 8.15
N SER A 89 16.18 -2.27 8.81
CA SER A 89 16.28 -1.53 10.06
C SER A 89 15.88 -0.06 9.97
N GLY A 90 15.89 0.52 8.77
CA GLY A 90 15.46 1.90 8.50
C GLY A 90 13.96 2.08 8.31
N PHE A 91 13.19 0.99 8.19
CA PHE A 91 11.76 1.06 7.93
C PHE A 91 10.98 1.52 9.17
N ARG A 92 10.20 2.58 9.00
CA ARG A 92 9.24 3.13 9.93
C ARG A 92 7.91 3.27 9.20
N GLN A 93 6.91 2.54 9.69
CA GLN A 93 5.54 2.57 9.15
C GLN A 93 4.73 3.74 9.72
N GLU A 94 5.39 4.87 9.90
CA GLU A 94 4.75 6.13 10.27
C GLU A 94 4.34 6.78 8.96
N GLN A 95 3.05 7.06 8.78
CA GLN A 95 2.52 7.79 7.64
C GLN A 95 1.54 8.78 8.22
N ASP A 96 1.96 10.04 8.30
CA ASP A 96 1.06 11.15 8.60
C ASP A 96 0.54 11.66 7.25
N GLU A 97 -0.79 11.57 7.04
CA GLU A 97 -1.47 12.20 5.90
C GLU A 97 -1.52 13.73 6.03
#